data_AF-A0A1C5G6L8-F1
#
_entry.id   AF-A0A1C5G6L8-F1
#
_cell.length_a   1.000
_cell.length_b   1.000
_cell.length_c   1.000
_cell.angle_alpha   90.00
_cell.angle_beta   90.00
_cell.angle_gamma   90.00
#
_symmetry.space_group_name_H-M   'P 1'
#
loop_
_entity.id
_entity.type
_entity.pdbx_description
1 polymer ?
#
loop_
_entity_poly.entity_id
_entity_poly.type
_entity_poly.pdbx_seq_one_letter_code
_entity_poly.pdbx_strand_id
1 'polypeptide(L)'
;MVSMAMIQAAQAAKFPEHPYAWVITRDRDHELHGTWESEVGTAGPRQATEAMIERARTEGRRWRVLDGGDIDASAIADGKDVDAAERGVVYEGLIWTNGEPGGDEDFGPLRDFGEPNYGCVEIQYRKGDQWVSL
;
A
#
# COMPACT_ATOMS: atom_id res chain seq x y z
N MET A 1 -38.27 8.74 -9.44
CA MET A 1 -36.99 9.29 -9.93
C MET A 1 -36.05 9.35 -8.75
N VAL A 2 -35.04 8.48 -8.68
CA VAL A 2 -34.00 8.58 -7.65
C VAL A 2 -33.06 9.69 -8.10
N SER A 3 -32.93 10.76 -7.31
CA SER A 3 -32.04 11.86 -7.64
C SER A 3 -30.58 11.44 -7.47
N MET A 4 -29.68 12.01 -8.28
CA MET A 4 -28.24 11.74 -8.21
C MET A 4 -27.68 12.03 -6.80
N ALA A 5 -28.27 13.00 -6.10
CA ALA A 5 -27.95 13.32 -4.71
C ALA A 5 -28.33 12.20 -3.72
N MET A 6 -29.43 11.46 -3.95
CA MET A 6 -29.80 10.31 -3.10
C MET A 6 -28.92 9.09 -3.34
N ILE A 7 -28.40 8.90 -4.57
CA ILE A 7 -27.46 7.82 -4.88
C ILE A 7 -26.10 8.09 -4.20
N GLN A 8 -25.61 9.33 -4.25
CA GLN A 8 -24.37 9.73 -3.58
C GLN A 8 -24.47 9.62 -2.05
N ALA A 9 -25.58 10.05 -1.45
CA ALA A 9 -25.79 9.94 0.00
C ALA A 9 -25.89 8.47 0.49
N ALA A 10 -26.52 7.59 -0.29
CA ALA A 10 -26.58 6.16 0.01
C ALA A 10 -25.24 5.42 -0.18
N GLN A 11 -24.36 5.94 -1.04
CA GLN A 11 -23.00 5.42 -1.21
C GLN A 11 -22.08 5.87 -0.08
N ALA A 12 -22.21 7.12 0.37
CA ALA A 12 -21.45 7.66 1.50
C ALA A 12 -21.83 7.00 2.84
N ALA A 13 -23.07 6.54 3.01
CA ALA A 13 -23.52 5.84 4.22
C ALA A 13 -23.09 4.35 4.29
N LYS A 14 -22.42 3.79 3.26
CA LYS A 14 -22.04 2.37 3.21
C LYS A 14 -20.72 2.03 3.92
N PHE A 15 -19.93 3.01 4.33
CA PHE A 15 -18.61 2.77 4.93
C PHE A 15 -18.45 3.46 6.29
N PRO A 16 -19.26 3.09 7.30
CA PRO A 16 -19.30 3.82 8.56
C PRO A 16 -18.03 3.72 9.43
N GLU A 17 -17.05 2.84 9.14
CA GLU A 17 -16.00 2.56 10.13
C GLU A 17 -14.54 2.69 9.68
N HIS A 18 -14.17 2.70 8.39
CA HIS A 18 -12.76 2.88 8.00
C HIS A 18 -12.50 3.76 6.77
N PRO A 19 -11.57 4.74 6.86
CA PRO A 19 -11.39 5.73 5.81
C PRO A 19 -10.56 5.25 4.61
N TYR A 20 -10.08 4.00 4.59
CA TYR A 20 -9.24 3.48 3.50
C TYR A 20 -9.22 1.96 3.44
N ALA A 21 -8.73 1.43 2.31
CA ALA A 21 -8.31 0.04 2.15
C ALA A 21 -7.09 -0.03 1.23
N TRP A 22 -6.22 -1.00 1.47
CA TRP A 22 -5.02 -1.26 0.67
C TRP A 22 -4.86 -2.74 0.33
N VAL A 23 -4.08 -3.03 -0.72
CA VAL A 23 -3.70 -4.36 -1.13
C VAL A 23 -2.25 -4.38 -1.59
N ILE A 24 -1.49 -5.39 -1.17
CA ILE A 24 -0.12 -5.64 -1.62
C ILE A 24 -0.17 -6.27 -3.01
N THR A 25 0.58 -5.67 -3.94
CA THR A 25 0.73 -6.15 -5.32
C THR A 25 2.13 -6.63 -5.64
N ARG A 26 3.13 -6.28 -4.82
CA ARG A 26 4.51 -6.75 -4.94
C ARG A 26 5.11 -6.93 -3.55
N ASP A 27 5.78 -8.06 -3.38
CA ASP A 27 6.53 -8.41 -2.18
C ASP A 27 8.00 -8.57 -2.56
N ARG A 28 8.77 -7.50 -2.36
CA ARG A 28 10.16 -7.44 -2.81
C ARG A 28 11.11 -8.14 -1.84
N ASP A 29 10.76 -8.25 -0.55
CA ASP A 29 11.51 -9.11 0.36
C ASP A 29 11.49 -10.56 -0.13
N HIS A 30 10.31 -11.08 -0.49
CA HIS A 30 10.18 -12.42 -1.05
C HIS A 30 10.95 -12.58 -2.37
N GLU A 31 10.88 -11.61 -3.27
CA GLU A 31 11.65 -11.63 -4.53
C GLU A 31 13.16 -11.67 -4.30
N LEU A 32 13.65 -10.89 -3.33
CA LEU A 32 15.07 -10.76 -3.05
C LEU A 32 15.61 -11.93 -2.25
N HIS A 33 14.88 -12.46 -1.28
CA HIS A 33 15.43 -13.43 -0.32
C HIS A 33 14.84 -14.82 -0.48
N GLY A 34 13.78 -14.97 -1.28
CA GLY A 34 13.06 -16.23 -1.41
C GLY A 34 12.56 -16.71 -0.05
N THR A 35 12.07 -15.77 0.77
CA THR A 35 11.55 -16.02 2.12
C THR A 35 10.25 -16.82 2.04
N TRP A 36 9.36 -16.67 3.01
CA TRP A 36 8.21 -17.54 3.24
C TRP A 36 7.14 -17.35 2.14
N GLU A 37 5.88 -17.72 2.39
CA GLU A 37 4.81 -17.41 1.44
C GLU A 37 4.77 -15.90 1.14
N SER A 38 4.61 -15.56 -0.15
CA SER A 38 4.54 -14.16 -0.58
C SER A 38 3.28 -13.49 -0.03
N GLU A 39 3.42 -12.23 0.38
CA GLU A 39 2.33 -11.39 0.88
C GLU A 39 1.51 -10.73 -0.24
N VAL A 40 1.78 -11.07 -1.50
CA VAL A 40 0.98 -10.56 -2.63
C VAL A 40 -0.48 -10.99 -2.48
N GLY A 41 -1.38 -10.00 -2.52
CA GLY A 41 -2.81 -10.19 -2.32
C GLY A 41 -3.28 -9.95 -0.89
N THR A 42 -2.37 -9.88 0.10
CA THR A 42 -2.67 -9.43 1.45
C THR A 42 -3.26 -8.02 1.39
N ALA A 43 -4.35 -7.82 2.12
CA ALA A 43 -5.12 -6.59 2.10
C ALA A 43 -5.44 -6.15 3.52
N GLY A 44 -5.59 -4.84 3.68
CA GLY A 44 -5.91 -4.25 4.96
C GLY A 44 -6.62 -2.92 4.85
N PRO A 45 -6.93 -2.30 6.01
CA PRO A 45 -6.80 -2.91 7.33
C PRO A 45 -7.81 -4.06 7.52
N ARG A 46 -7.67 -4.92 8.55
CA ARG A 46 -8.46 -6.17 8.72
C ARG A 46 -9.99 -5.99 8.62
N GLN A 47 -10.46 -4.89 9.15
CA GLN A 47 -11.81 -4.31 9.10
C GLN A 47 -12.31 -3.83 7.71
N ALA A 48 -11.45 -3.69 6.71
CA ALA A 48 -11.83 -3.21 5.39
C ALA A 48 -12.83 -4.18 4.76
N THR A 49 -13.95 -3.63 4.27
CA THR A 49 -14.95 -4.45 3.59
C THR A 49 -14.43 -4.90 2.22
N GLU A 50 -14.95 -6.02 1.69
CA GLU A 50 -14.61 -6.49 0.34
C GLU A 50 -14.82 -5.42 -0.73
N ALA A 51 -15.87 -4.59 -0.59
CA ALA A 51 -16.15 -3.49 -1.51
C ALA A 51 -15.06 -2.39 -1.46
N MET A 52 -14.44 -2.14 -0.31
CA MET A 52 -13.32 -1.19 -0.20
C MET A 52 -12.04 -1.78 -0.79
N ILE A 53 -11.80 -3.08 -0.56
CA ILE A 53 -10.65 -3.78 -1.15
C ILE A 53 -10.76 -3.78 -2.67
N GLU A 54 -11.95 -4.01 -3.22
CA GLU A 54 -12.18 -3.93 -4.67
C GLU A 54 -11.94 -2.52 -5.22
N ARG A 55 -12.32 -1.48 -4.47
CA ARG A 55 -11.97 -0.09 -4.81
C ARG A 55 -10.46 0.14 -4.78
N ALA A 56 -9.75 -0.39 -3.79
CA ALA A 56 -8.28 -0.32 -3.79
C ALA A 56 -7.69 -0.98 -5.05
N ARG A 57 -8.21 -2.13 -5.48
CA ARG A 57 -7.74 -2.82 -6.69
C ARG A 57 -8.02 -2.06 -7.99
N THR A 58 -9.13 -1.33 -8.06
CA THR A 58 -9.63 -0.75 -9.33
C THR A 58 -9.41 0.75 -9.45
N GLU A 59 -9.48 1.48 -8.33
CA GLU A 59 -9.41 2.93 -8.24
C GLU A 59 -8.20 3.40 -7.40
N GLY A 60 -7.45 2.46 -6.81
CA GLY A 60 -6.40 2.78 -5.85
C GLY A 60 -5.18 3.45 -6.47
N ARG A 61 -4.55 4.31 -5.66
CA ARG A 61 -3.26 4.92 -5.94
C ARG A 61 -2.16 3.92 -5.65
N ARG A 62 -1.10 3.92 -6.47
CA ARG A 62 0.08 3.10 -6.22
C ARG A 62 0.91 3.67 -5.08
N TRP A 63 1.29 2.80 -4.16
CA TRP A 63 2.17 3.11 -3.04
C TRP A 63 3.32 2.09 -2.97
N ARG A 64 4.40 2.48 -2.30
CA ARG A 64 5.47 1.58 -1.87
C ARG A 64 5.96 1.98 -0.47
N VAL A 65 6.33 1.01 0.34
CA VAL A 65 6.93 1.24 1.67
C VAL A 65 8.41 0.86 1.65
N LEU A 66 9.21 1.60 2.41
CA LEU A 66 10.65 1.46 2.45
C LEU A 66 11.17 1.29 3.87
N ASP A 67 12.20 0.47 4.06
CA ASP A 67 12.87 0.20 5.34
C ASP A 67 14.21 0.94 5.51
N GLY A 68 14.55 1.85 4.58
CA GLY A 68 15.84 2.54 4.60
C GLY A 68 17.00 1.78 3.95
N GLY A 69 16.73 0.62 3.33
CA GLY A 69 17.71 -0.18 2.59
C GLY A 69 18.22 -1.41 3.33
N ASP A 70 17.60 -1.78 4.45
CA ASP A 70 18.04 -2.90 5.28
C ASP A 70 17.82 -4.25 4.58
N ILE A 71 16.67 -4.42 3.91
CA ILE A 71 16.38 -5.62 3.10
C ILE A 71 17.39 -5.84 1.97
N ASP A 72 17.98 -4.79 1.42
CA ASP A 72 18.94 -4.95 0.32
C ASP A 72 20.32 -5.37 0.83
N ALA A 73 20.65 -5.09 2.10
CA ALA A 73 21.99 -5.30 2.65
C ALA A 73 22.44 -6.77 2.51
N SER A 74 21.55 -7.71 2.83
CA SER A 74 21.82 -9.15 2.67
C SER A 74 21.88 -9.56 1.20
N ALA A 75 20.98 -9.03 0.36
CA ALA A 75 20.96 -9.34 -1.07
C ALA A 75 22.25 -8.89 -1.78
N ILE A 76 22.73 -7.70 -1.43
CA ILE A 76 24.00 -7.14 -1.93
C ILE A 76 25.19 -7.98 -1.43
N ALA A 77 25.18 -8.43 -0.17
CA ALA A 77 26.22 -9.30 0.38
C ALA A 77 26.30 -10.65 -0.36
N ASP A 78 25.15 -11.17 -0.81
CA ASP A 78 25.04 -12.36 -1.64
C ASP A 78 25.37 -12.13 -3.13
N GLY A 79 25.78 -10.90 -3.48
CA GLY A 79 26.19 -10.53 -4.84
C GLY A 79 25.04 -10.25 -5.80
N LYS A 80 23.81 -10.02 -5.31
CA LYS A 80 22.68 -9.62 -6.14
C LYS A 80 22.83 -8.16 -6.55
N ASP A 81 22.53 -7.87 -7.82
CA ASP A 81 22.46 -6.51 -8.33
C ASP A 81 21.12 -5.89 -7.93
N VAL A 82 21.18 -4.81 -7.15
CA VAL A 82 20.00 -4.09 -6.64
C VAL A 82 19.93 -2.74 -7.33
N ASP A 83 18.84 -2.50 -8.06
CA ASP A 83 18.57 -1.20 -8.67
C ASP A 83 18.49 -0.11 -7.58
N ALA A 84 19.29 0.94 -7.75
CA ALA A 84 19.30 2.09 -6.85
C ALA A 84 17.92 2.76 -6.73
N ALA A 85 17.07 2.70 -7.76
CA ALA A 85 15.70 3.22 -7.73
C ALA A 85 14.74 2.38 -6.87
N GLU A 86 15.12 1.13 -6.58
CA GLU A 86 14.35 0.19 -5.73
C GLU A 86 14.92 0.03 -4.34
N ARG A 87 16.02 0.72 -3.99
CA ARG A 87 16.65 0.59 -2.69
C ARG A 87 15.67 0.83 -1.55
N GLY A 88 15.62 -0.13 -0.62
CA GLY A 88 14.79 -0.18 0.57
C GLY A 88 13.34 -0.56 0.33
N VAL A 89 12.90 -0.76 -0.92
CA VAL A 89 11.49 -1.06 -1.21
C VAL A 89 11.15 -2.46 -0.71
N VAL A 90 10.25 -2.56 0.27
CA VAL A 90 9.81 -3.84 0.85
C VAL A 90 8.53 -4.33 0.18
N TYR A 91 7.50 -3.48 0.16
CA TYR A 91 6.21 -3.79 -0.45
C TYR A 91 5.77 -2.67 -1.40
N GLU A 92 5.07 -3.06 -2.46
CA GLU A 92 4.28 -2.15 -3.28
C GLU A 92 2.82 -2.59 -3.28
N GLY A 93 1.91 -1.64 -3.47
CA GLY A 93 0.50 -1.93 -3.50
C GLY A 93 -0.37 -0.83 -4.07
N LEU A 94 -1.68 -1.04 -3.90
CA LEU A 94 -2.72 -0.06 -4.23
C LEU A 94 -3.47 0.33 -2.97
N ILE A 95 -3.83 1.60 -2.83
CA ILE A 95 -4.65 2.11 -1.72
C ILE A 95 -5.77 3.00 -2.24
N TRP A 96 -6.96 2.75 -1.73
CA TRP A 96 -8.10 3.64 -1.87
C TRP A 96 -8.38 4.32 -0.53
N THR A 97 -8.59 5.63 -0.57
CA THR A 97 -8.98 6.46 0.58
C THR A 97 -10.32 7.12 0.29
N ASN A 98 -11.13 7.33 1.33
CA ASN A 98 -12.38 8.08 1.24
C ASN A 98 -12.13 9.60 1.22
N GLY A 99 -11.02 10.04 1.82
CA GLY A 99 -10.56 11.42 1.82
C GLY A 99 -9.67 11.77 0.63
N GLU A 100 -9.35 13.06 0.51
CA GLU A 100 -8.37 13.56 -0.46
C GLU A 100 -6.96 13.00 -0.15
N PRO A 101 -6.13 12.75 -1.19
CA PRO A 101 -4.73 12.37 -1.01
C PRO A 101 -3.95 13.29 -0.07
N GLY A 102 -3.12 12.71 0.79
CA GLY A 102 -2.27 13.40 1.77
C GLY A 102 -2.82 13.38 3.19
N GLY A 103 -3.95 12.71 3.44
CA GLY A 103 -4.48 12.48 4.78
C GLY A 103 -3.71 11.42 5.57
N ASP A 104 -4.01 11.31 6.87
CA ASP A 104 -3.37 10.33 7.76
C ASP A 104 -3.64 8.87 7.33
N GLU A 105 -4.79 8.65 6.68
CA GLU A 105 -5.18 7.39 6.07
C GLU A 105 -4.20 6.87 5.00
N ASP A 106 -3.45 7.76 4.35
CA ASP A 106 -2.44 7.37 3.37
C ASP A 106 -1.21 6.71 4.02
N PHE A 107 -1.05 6.83 5.33
CA PHE A 107 0.00 6.10 6.06
C PHE A 107 -0.47 4.71 6.51
N GLY A 108 -1.70 4.32 6.19
CA GLY A 108 -2.28 3.03 6.53
C GLY A 108 -1.38 1.83 6.21
N PRO A 109 -0.97 1.60 4.95
CA PRO A 109 -0.12 0.45 4.59
C PRO A 109 1.20 0.42 5.36
N LEU A 110 1.79 1.60 5.60
CA LEU A 110 3.01 1.73 6.38
C LEU A 110 2.79 1.30 7.83
N ARG A 111 1.79 1.87 8.51
CA ARG A 111 1.53 1.63 9.93
C ARG A 111 0.91 0.27 10.22
N ASP A 112 0.05 -0.19 9.31
CA ASP A 112 -0.69 -1.44 9.46
C ASP A 112 0.19 -2.66 9.20
N PHE A 113 1.18 -2.55 8.30
CA PHE A 113 1.92 -3.70 7.78
C PHE A 113 3.43 -3.48 7.65
N GLY A 114 3.87 -2.35 7.09
CA GLY A 114 5.29 -2.09 6.86
C GLY A 114 6.12 -1.97 8.15
N GLU A 115 5.73 -1.04 9.03
CA GLU A 115 6.36 -0.79 10.35
C GLU A 115 6.40 -2.05 11.22
N PRO A 116 5.28 -2.75 11.50
CA PRO A 116 5.29 -3.88 12.42
C PRO A 116 6.02 -5.12 11.90
N ASN A 117 6.07 -5.34 10.57
CA ASN A 117 6.67 -6.55 10.01
C ASN A 117 8.13 -6.36 9.57
N TYR A 118 8.48 -5.19 9.03
CA TYR A 118 9.80 -4.94 8.42
C TYR A 118 10.47 -3.66 8.90
N GLY A 119 9.88 -2.95 9.88
CA GLY A 119 10.45 -1.69 10.34
C GLY A 119 10.50 -0.63 9.25
N CYS A 120 9.56 -0.67 8.30
CA CYS A 120 9.46 0.36 7.26
C CYS A 120 9.33 1.74 7.90
N VAL A 121 10.06 2.73 7.37
CA VAL A 121 10.14 4.10 7.90
C VAL A 121 9.56 5.14 6.96
N GLU A 122 9.27 4.76 5.72
CA GLU A 122 8.81 5.67 4.69
C GLU A 122 7.73 5.02 3.83
N ILE A 123 6.75 5.82 3.40
CA ILE A 123 5.81 5.47 2.35
C ILE A 123 5.90 6.50 1.22
N GLN A 124 5.88 6.00 0.00
CA GLN A 124 5.93 6.81 -1.21
C GLN A 124 4.76 6.48 -2.11
N TYR A 125 4.30 7.47 -2.84
CA TYR A 125 3.18 7.40 -3.77
C TYR A 125 3.63 7.68 -5.19
N ARG A 126 3.01 7.00 -6.15
CA ARG A 126 3.30 7.23 -7.57
C ARG A 126 2.59 8.48 -8.07
N LYS A 127 3.35 9.49 -8.47
CA LYS A 127 2.86 10.71 -9.13
C LYS A 127 3.48 10.81 -10.53
N GLY A 128 2.70 10.47 -11.55
CA GLY A 128 3.22 10.29 -12.91
C GLY A 128 4.29 9.20 -12.93
N ASP A 129 5.49 9.55 -13.40
CA ASP A 129 6.62 8.62 -13.46
C ASP A 129 7.55 8.66 -12.24
N GLN A 130 7.17 9.39 -11.18
CA GLN A 130 8.01 9.58 -10.00
C GLN A 130 7.35 9.01 -8.75
N TRP A 131 8.20 8.51 -7.84
CA TRP A 131 7.81 8.20 -6.48
C TRP A 131 8.03 9.45 -5.61
N VAL A 132 7.02 9.83 -4.84
CA VAL A 132 7.07 10.99 -3.95
C VAL A 132 6.66 10.58 -2.54
N SER A 133 7.41 11.02 -1.54
CA SER A 133 7.05 10.85 -0.13
C SER A 133 5.90 11.79 0.23
N LEU A 134 5.06 11.36 1.16
CA LEU A 134 4.04 12.21 1.79
C LEU A 134 4.57 12.86 3.06
#